data_AF-A0A8K0CW03-F1
#
_entry.id   AF-A0A8K0CW03-F1
#
_cell.length_a   1.000
_cell.length_b   1.000
_cell.length_c   1.000
_cell.angle_alpha   90.00
_cell.angle_beta   90.00
_cell.angle_gamma   90.00
#
_symmetry.space_group_name_H-M   'P 1'
#
loop_
_entity.id
_entity.type
_entity.pdbx_description
1 polymer ?
#
loop_
_entity_poly.entity_id
_entity_poly.type
_entity_poly.pdbx_seq_one_letter_code
_entity_poly.pdbx_strand_id
1 'polypeptide(L)'
;MSNADQVISEIPELVRLPFLGLIVATIFPLLQNELPTGVWTMEGHERLYHFVIIEEYIVLPCCGMLFWCIDCMYLGFCAEVVIQFRMLSQYLEEVGVDGSTDNQTEIDRLDKIKTFTLISRFVKEFQQAFSLVLLLEFVIDGPIICAELLAVFER
;
A
#
# COMPACT_ATOMS: atom_id res chain seq x y z
N MET A 1 13.89 19.55 -12.39
CA MET A 1 13.08 18.82 -11.39
C MET A 1 13.09 17.37 -11.79
N SER A 2 13.54 16.47 -10.91
CA SER A 2 13.72 15.05 -11.25
C SER A 2 12.37 14.34 -11.06
N ASN A 3 12.01 13.38 -11.92
CA ASN A 3 10.74 12.63 -11.86
C ASN A 3 10.42 12.06 -10.46
N ALA A 4 11.42 11.86 -9.60
CA ALA A 4 11.21 11.40 -8.23
C ALA A 4 10.55 12.43 -7.30
N ASP A 5 10.79 13.73 -7.50
CA ASP A 5 10.16 14.78 -6.68
C ASP A 5 8.66 14.86 -6.98
N GLN A 6 8.29 14.51 -8.21
CA GLN A 6 6.91 14.45 -8.68
C GLN A 6 6.18 13.26 -8.05
N VAL A 7 6.79 12.07 -8.04
CA VAL A 7 6.24 10.87 -7.38
C VAL A 7 6.04 11.09 -5.87
N ILE A 8 7.00 11.73 -5.19
CA ILE A 8 6.89 12.01 -3.74
C ILE A 8 5.77 13.01 -3.44
N SER A 9 5.51 13.96 -4.34
CA SER A 9 4.43 14.95 -4.18
C SER A 9 3.02 14.37 -4.37
N GLU A 10 2.89 13.25 -5.07
CA GLU A 10 1.61 12.60 -5.37
C GLU A 10 1.17 11.58 -4.32
N ILE A 11 2.09 11.07 -3.48
CA ILE A 11 1.81 10.16 -2.36
C ILE A 11 0.67 10.67 -1.44
N PRO A 12 0.63 11.95 -0.99
CA PRO A 12 -0.45 12.41 -0.12
C PRO A 12 -1.82 12.48 -0.81
N GLU A 13 -1.88 12.64 -2.13
CA GLU A 13 -3.15 12.64 -2.87
C GLU A 13 -3.69 11.22 -3.08
N LEU A 14 -2.80 10.27 -3.38
CA LEU A 14 -3.14 8.85 -3.53
C LEU A 14 -3.71 8.26 -2.22
N VAL A 15 -3.27 8.78 -1.07
CA VAL A 15 -3.74 8.37 0.27
C VAL A 15 -5.08 9.01 0.65
N ARG A 16 -5.36 10.23 0.16
CA ARG A 16 -6.55 11.00 0.56
C ARG A 16 -7.85 10.51 -0.07
N LEU A 17 -7.81 10.15 -1.34
CA LEU A 17 -8.98 9.70 -2.12
C LEU A 17 -9.69 8.47 -1.53
N PRO A 18 -9.00 7.35 -1.23
CA PRO A 18 -9.62 6.16 -0.67
C PRO A 18 -10.09 6.37 0.78
N PHE A 19 -9.38 7.18 1.57
CA PHE A 19 -9.79 7.53 2.93
C PHE A 19 -11.10 8.35 2.94
N LEU A 20 -11.22 9.30 2.01
CA LEU A 20 -12.46 10.06 1.82
C LEU A 20 -13.60 9.16 1.32
N GLY A 21 -13.30 8.22 0.40
CA GLY A 21 -14.25 7.22 -0.08
C GLY A 21 -14.80 6.33 1.05
N LEU A 22 -13.93 5.86 1.95
CA LEU A 22 -14.31 5.07 3.11
C LEU A 22 -15.22 5.88 4.06
N ILE A 23 -14.86 7.14 4.35
CA ILE A 23 -15.65 8.05 5.18
C ILE A 23 -17.02 8.30 4.56
N VAL A 24 -17.09 8.55 3.25
CA VAL A 24 -18.38 8.80 2.57
C VAL A 24 -19.22 7.52 2.55
N ALA A 25 -18.63 6.37 2.24
CA ALA A 25 -19.35 5.09 2.20
C ALA A 25 -19.87 4.63 3.57
N THR A 26 -19.22 5.02 4.68
CA THR A 26 -19.65 4.63 6.04
C THR A 26 -20.50 5.69 6.75
N ILE A 27 -20.21 6.98 6.58
CA ILE A 27 -20.94 8.05 7.29
C ILE A 27 -22.27 8.39 6.60
N PHE A 28 -22.32 8.33 5.27
CA PHE A 28 -23.51 8.74 4.53
C PHE A 28 -24.74 7.84 4.79
N PRO A 29 -24.62 6.50 4.84
CA PRO A 29 -25.74 5.62 5.22
C PRO A 29 -26.19 5.84 6.68
N LEU A 30 -25.24 6.14 7.57
CA LEU A 30 -25.46 6.43 8.99
C LEU A 30 -26.36 7.67 9.19
N LEU A 31 -26.17 8.69 8.35
CA LEU A 31 -27.00 9.90 8.34
C LEU A 31 -28.42 9.65 7.81
N GLN A 32 -28.60 8.60 7.00
CA GLN A 32 -29.89 8.24 6.41
C GLN A 32 -30.65 7.20 7.25
N ASN A 33 -30.08 6.71 8.36
CA ASN A 33 -30.58 5.56 9.13
C ASN A 33 -30.83 4.31 8.27
N GLU A 34 -30.10 4.18 7.17
CA GLU A 34 -30.12 3.01 6.31
C GLU A 34 -28.90 2.14 6.63
N LEU A 35 -29.07 0.81 6.58
CA LEU A 35 -27.95 -0.12 6.72
C LEU A 35 -27.04 -0.01 5.49
N PRO A 36 -25.71 0.18 5.67
CA PRO A 36 -24.73 0.31 4.59
C PRO A 36 -24.82 -0.79 3.53
N THR A 37 -25.14 -2.03 3.93
CA THR A 37 -25.50 -3.10 3.00
C THR A 37 -26.94 -3.53 3.23
N GLY A 38 -27.61 -3.89 2.13
CA GLY A 38 -29.01 -4.35 2.13
C GLY A 38 -29.18 -5.74 2.76
N VAL A 39 -28.67 -5.93 3.99
CA VAL A 39 -28.80 -7.17 4.74
C VAL A 39 -30.25 -7.33 5.15
N TRP A 40 -30.88 -8.41 4.68
CA TRP A 40 -32.22 -8.77 5.10
C TRP A 40 -32.19 -9.26 6.55
N THR A 41 -32.53 -8.40 7.50
CA THR A 41 -32.72 -8.81 8.90
C THR A 41 -34.13 -9.35 9.08
N MET A 42 -34.28 -10.60 9.54
CA MET A 42 -35.58 -11.18 9.88
C MET A 42 -36.28 -10.36 10.99
N GLU A 43 -37.55 -10.04 10.78
CA GLU A 43 -38.40 -9.36 11.79
C GLU A 43 -38.39 -10.13 13.12
N GLY A 44 -38.18 -9.41 14.23
CA GLY A 44 -38.15 -9.99 15.59
C GLY A 44 -36.75 -10.31 16.15
N HIS A 45 -35.68 -10.09 15.39
CA HIS A 45 -34.30 -10.33 15.84
C HIS A 45 -33.51 -9.02 16.04
N GLU A 46 -33.93 -8.18 16.99
CA GLU A 46 -33.26 -6.92 17.35
C GLU A 46 -31.77 -7.10 17.70
N ARG A 47 -31.39 -8.24 18.29
CA ARG A 47 -29.98 -8.57 18.57
C ARG A 47 -29.16 -8.79 17.30
N LEU A 48 -29.76 -9.35 16.25
CA LEU A 48 -29.10 -9.59 14.97
C LEU A 48 -28.92 -8.25 14.24
N TYR A 49 -29.90 -7.36 14.31
CA TYR A 49 -29.80 -6.00 13.81
C TYR A 49 -28.63 -5.23 14.45
N HIS A 50 -28.50 -5.26 15.77
CA HIS A 50 -27.37 -4.63 16.46
C HIS A 50 -26.02 -5.27 16.11
N PHE A 51 -25.99 -6.59 15.89
CA PHE A 51 -24.77 -7.28 15.46
C PHE A 51 -24.33 -6.82 14.06
N VAL A 52 -25.25 -6.75 13.09
CA VAL A 52 -24.97 -6.26 11.73
C VAL A 52 -24.47 -4.82 11.75
N ILE A 53 -25.08 -3.95 12.57
CA ILE A 53 -24.61 -2.58 12.75
C ILE A 53 -23.17 -2.56 13.27
N ILE A 54 -22.85 -3.33 14.30
CA ILE A 54 -21.48 -3.37 14.84
C ILE A 54 -20.49 -3.89 13.78
N GLU A 55 -20.88 -4.91 13.03
CA GLU A 55 -20.07 -5.46 11.95
C GLU A 55 -19.80 -4.42 10.87
N GLU A 56 -20.82 -3.76 10.35
CA GLU A 56 -20.66 -2.81 9.25
C GLU A 56 -19.96 -1.52 9.67
N TYR A 57 -20.29 -0.99 10.84
CA TYR A 57 -19.80 0.33 11.26
C TYR A 57 -18.48 0.29 12.03
N ILE A 58 -18.11 -0.88 12.57
CA ILE A 58 -16.85 -1.01 13.33
C ILE A 58 -15.92 -1.99 12.62
N VAL A 59 -16.37 -3.20 12.32
CA VAL A 59 -15.49 -4.24 11.77
C VAL A 59 -15.05 -3.89 10.36
N LEU A 60 -15.98 -3.48 9.49
CA LEU A 60 -15.68 -3.13 8.09
C LEU A 60 -14.63 -2.01 7.96
N PRO A 61 -14.77 -0.83 8.60
CA PRO A 61 -13.76 0.23 8.51
C PRO A 61 -12.46 -0.16 9.21
N CYS A 62 -12.50 -0.93 10.30
CA CYS A 62 -11.26 -1.42 10.93
C CYS A 62 -10.49 -2.37 10.01
N CYS A 63 -11.18 -3.30 9.34
CA CYS A 63 -10.57 -4.16 8.33
C CYS A 63 -10.01 -3.33 7.17
N GLY A 64 -10.77 -2.37 6.65
CA GLY A 64 -10.30 -1.45 5.60
C GLY A 64 -9.04 -0.68 5.99
N MET A 65 -8.98 -0.14 7.22
CA MET A 65 -7.78 0.53 7.74
C MET A 65 -6.59 -0.43 7.90
N LEU A 66 -6.82 -1.69 8.26
CA LEU A 66 -5.74 -2.69 8.38
C LEU A 66 -5.14 -3.02 7.02
N PHE A 67 -5.97 -3.26 5.99
CA PHE A 67 -5.50 -3.45 4.62
C PHE A 67 -4.70 -2.23 4.15
N TRP A 68 -5.27 -1.03 4.32
CA TRP A 68 -4.60 0.21 3.97
C TRP A 68 -3.22 0.38 4.65
N CYS A 69 -3.11 0.00 5.93
CA CYS A 69 -1.84 0.03 6.65
C CYS A 69 -0.81 -0.93 6.05
N ILE A 70 -1.24 -2.13 5.63
CA ILE A 70 -0.38 -3.12 4.99
C ILE A 70 0.18 -2.57 3.67
N ASP A 71 -0.67 -1.93 2.87
CA ASP A 71 -0.27 -1.36 1.57
C ASP A 71 0.68 -0.19 1.76
N CYS A 72 0.41 0.67 2.74
CA CYS A 72 1.29 1.77 3.09
C CYS A 72 2.65 1.28 3.59
N MET A 73 2.68 0.22 4.40
CA MET A 73 3.93 -0.40 4.82
C MET A 73 4.69 -0.95 3.62
N TYR A 74 4.02 -1.69 2.74
CA TYR A 74 4.63 -2.25 1.53
C TYR A 74 5.23 -1.15 0.63
N LEU A 75 4.44 -0.13 0.30
CA LEU A 75 4.88 1.00 -0.52
C LEU A 75 6.01 1.80 0.15
N GLY A 76 5.94 2.00 1.47
CA GLY A 76 6.99 2.65 2.25
C GLY A 76 8.32 1.91 2.14
N PHE A 77 8.30 0.60 2.32
CA PHE A 77 9.51 -0.22 2.14
C PHE A 77 10.03 -0.19 0.71
N CYS A 78 9.16 -0.26 -0.30
CA CYS A 78 9.56 -0.11 -1.70
C CYS A 78 10.25 1.24 -1.96
N ALA A 79 9.71 2.33 -1.40
CA ALA A 79 10.29 3.66 -1.53
C ALA A 79 11.68 3.74 -0.88
N GLU A 80 11.85 3.20 0.33
CA GLU A 80 13.15 3.16 1.01
C GLU A 80 14.20 2.37 0.21
N VAL A 81 13.82 1.21 -0.34
CA VAL A 81 14.70 0.41 -1.19
C VAL A 81 15.13 1.20 -2.43
N VAL A 82 14.17 1.82 -3.14
CA VAL A 82 14.48 2.62 -4.34
C VAL A 82 15.43 3.77 -4.01
N ILE A 83 15.22 4.46 -2.87
CA ILE A 83 16.10 5.53 -2.41
C ILE A 83 17.52 5.00 -2.15
N GLN A 84 17.66 3.87 -1.46
CA GLN A 84 18.98 3.27 -1.19
C GLN A 84 19.71 2.85 -2.46
N PHE A 85 19.00 2.25 -3.44
CA PHE A 85 19.57 1.93 -4.74
C PHE A 85 20.03 3.18 -5.50
N ARG A 86 19.27 4.27 -5.42
CA ARG A 86 19.62 5.54 -6.08
C ARG A 86 20.84 6.20 -5.46
N MET A 87 20.93 6.23 -4.13
CA MET A 87 22.14 6.74 -3.44
C MET A 87 23.37 5.93 -3.83
N LEU A 88 23.22 4.60 -3.96
CA LEU A 88 24.31 3.74 -4.37
C LEU A 88 24.71 3.96 -5.84
N SER A 89 23.74 4.13 -6.75
CA SER A 89 24.05 4.38 -8.16
C SER A 89 24.78 5.70 -8.34
N GLN A 90 24.37 6.76 -7.63
CA GLN A 90 25.05 8.07 -7.66
C GLN A 90 26.49 7.94 -7.16
N TYR A 91 26.70 7.22 -6.06
CA TYR A 91 28.05 6.98 -5.54
C TYR A 91 28.92 6.19 -6.52
N LEU A 92 28.38 5.15 -7.17
CA LEU A 92 29.13 4.38 -8.17
C LEU A 92 29.48 5.23 -9.40
N GLU A 93 28.62 6.17 -9.79
CA GLU A 93 28.88 7.12 -10.85
C GLU A 93 30.01 8.10 -10.48
N GLU A 94 29.96 8.71 -9.29
CA GLU A 94 31.01 9.58 -8.76
C GLU A 94 32.36 8.85 -8.67
N VAL A 95 32.36 7.63 -8.14
CA VAL A 95 33.55 6.81 -7.94
C VAL A 95 34.10 6.22 -9.25
N GLY A 96 33.27 6.07 -10.28
CA GLY A 96 33.68 5.67 -11.62
C GLY A 96 34.34 6.79 -12.42
N VAL A 97 34.01 8.05 -12.11
CA VAL A 97 34.57 9.25 -12.75
C VAL A 97 35.96 9.60 -12.20
N ASP A 98 36.21 9.37 -10.91
CA ASP A 98 37.44 9.85 -10.26
C ASP A 98 38.67 8.93 -10.40
N GLY A 99 38.54 7.70 -10.93
CA GLY A 99 39.66 6.87 -11.40
C GLY A 99 40.83 6.62 -10.43
N SER A 100 40.70 6.98 -9.15
CA SER A 100 41.81 6.99 -8.20
C SER A 100 41.91 5.62 -7.51
N THR A 101 42.93 4.87 -7.93
CA THR A 101 43.47 3.65 -7.29
C THR A 101 44.09 4.00 -5.95
N ASP A 102 43.26 4.34 -4.96
CA ASP A 102 43.67 4.38 -3.56
C ASP A 102 43.09 3.15 -2.86
N ASN A 103 43.89 2.48 -2.03
CA ASN A 103 43.48 1.23 -1.37
C ASN A 103 42.29 1.45 -0.43
N GLN A 104 42.10 2.69 0.04
CA GLN A 104 40.96 3.09 0.86
C GLN A 104 39.64 3.09 0.05
N THR A 105 39.70 3.49 -1.22
CA THR A 105 38.55 3.46 -2.14
C THR A 105 38.12 2.03 -2.48
N GLU A 106 39.05 1.07 -2.51
CA GLU A 106 38.71 -0.36 -2.70
C GLU A 106 37.98 -0.94 -1.48
N ILE A 107 38.41 -0.61 -0.25
CA ILE A 107 37.75 -1.08 0.98
C ILE A 107 36.33 -0.52 1.08
N ASP A 108 36.15 0.78 0.79
CA ASP A 108 34.83 1.43 0.78
C ASP A 108 33.90 0.85 -0.31
N ARG A 109 34.44 0.53 -1.50
CA ARG A 109 33.69 -0.18 -2.55
C ARG A 109 33.24 -1.56 -2.07
N LEU A 110 34.11 -2.29 -1.38
CA LEU A 110 33.82 -3.64 -0.88
C LEU A 110 32.73 -3.63 0.19
N ASP A 111 32.76 -2.68 1.11
CA ASP A 111 31.70 -2.52 2.13
C ASP A 111 30.37 -2.09 1.51
N LYS A 112 30.36 -1.23 0.49
CA LYS A 112 29.12 -0.91 -0.23
C LYS A 112 28.58 -2.06 -1.07
N ILE A 113 29.43 -2.93 -1.62
CA ILE A 113 28.99 -4.17 -2.29
C ILE A 113 28.35 -5.13 -1.27
N LYS A 114 28.88 -5.20 -0.03
CA LYS A 114 28.21 -5.95 1.04
C LYS A 114 26.87 -5.34 1.40
N THR A 115 26.77 -4.01 1.51
CA THR A 115 25.49 -3.31 1.73
C THR A 115 24.49 -3.63 0.62
N PHE A 116 24.90 -3.62 -0.65
CA PHE A 116 24.06 -4.01 -1.78
C PHE A 116 23.56 -5.45 -1.68
N THR A 117 24.46 -6.37 -1.33
CA THR A 117 24.10 -7.79 -1.17
C THR A 117 23.11 -7.98 -0.02
N LEU A 118 23.28 -7.22 1.06
CA LEU A 118 22.37 -7.24 2.21
C LEU A 118 21.00 -6.65 1.85
N ILE A 119 20.95 -5.52 1.15
CA ILE A 119 19.72 -4.91 0.65
C ILE A 119 19.02 -5.87 -0.33
N SER A 120 19.74 -6.45 -1.29
CA SER A 120 19.18 -7.38 -2.27
C SER A 120 18.60 -8.62 -1.59
N ARG A 121 19.28 -9.16 -0.58
CA ARG A 121 18.77 -10.28 0.22
C ARG A 121 17.53 -9.88 1.01
N PHE A 122 17.56 -8.71 1.65
CA PHE A 122 16.40 -8.18 2.38
C PHE A 122 15.19 -7.98 1.46
N VAL A 123 15.38 -7.38 0.28
CA VAL A 123 14.33 -7.21 -0.73
C VAL A 123 13.73 -8.55 -1.14
N LYS A 124 14.56 -9.58 -1.33
CA LYS A 124 14.09 -10.92 -1.69
C LYS A 124 13.26 -11.56 -0.58
N GLU A 125 13.71 -11.46 0.67
CA GLU A 125 12.98 -11.98 1.84
C GLU A 125 11.67 -11.19 2.06
N PHE A 126 11.71 -9.87 1.90
CA PHE A 126 10.55 -8.99 1.96
C PHE A 126 9.53 -9.30 0.86
N GLN A 127 9.99 -9.43 -0.38
CA GLN A 127 9.14 -9.81 -1.50
C GLN A 127 8.51 -11.19 -1.28
N GLN A 128 9.25 -12.17 -0.74
CA GLN A 128 8.66 -13.46 -0.37
C GLN A 128 7.56 -13.31 0.68
N ALA A 129 7.77 -12.50 1.72
CA ALA A 129 6.78 -12.29 2.78
C ALA A 129 5.49 -11.62 2.27
N PHE A 130 5.60 -10.64 1.38
CA PHE A 130 4.43 -9.87 0.89
C PHE A 130 3.84 -10.41 -0.41
N SER A 131 4.54 -11.27 -1.17
CA SER A 131 4.08 -11.77 -2.47
C SER A 131 2.72 -12.46 -2.41
N LEU A 132 2.47 -13.26 -1.37
CA LEU A 132 1.20 -13.96 -1.20
C LEU A 132 0.07 -12.98 -0.86
N VAL A 133 0.37 -11.97 -0.03
CA VAL A 133 -0.61 -10.95 0.38
C VAL A 133 -1.04 -10.12 -0.84
N LEU A 134 -0.07 -9.62 -1.62
CA LEU A 134 -0.33 -8.84 -2.84
C LEU A 134 -1.07 -9.66 -3.90
N LEU A 135 -0.75 -10.95 -4.04
CA LEU A 135 -1.46 -11.82 -4.96
C LEU A 135 -2.92 -11.99 -4.54
N LEU A 136 -3.17 -12.18 -3.23
CA LEU A 136 -4.52 -12.33 -2.70
C LEU A 136 -5.33 -11.05 -2.91
N GLU A 137 -4.73 -9.90 -2.60
CA GLU A 137 -5.31 -8.58 -2.80
C GLU A 137 -5.67 -8.35 -4.28
N PHE A 138 -4.75 -8.62 -5.21
CA PHE A 138 -5.02 -8.53 -6.64
C PHE A 138 -6.17 -9.44 -7.11
N VAL A 139 -6.25 -10.66 -6.56
CA VAL A 139 -7.32 -11.62 -6.90
C VAL A 139 -8.68 -11.20 -6.32
N ILE A 140 -8.71 -10.49 -5.19
CA ILE A 140 -9.95 -9.99 -4.57
C ILE A 140 -10.41 -8.69 -5.24
N ASP A 141 -9.50 -7.75 -5.46
CA ASP A 141 -9.81 -6.43 -6.00
C ASP A 141 -10.22 -6.46 -7.46
N GLY A 142 -9.62 -7.35 -8.27
CA GLY A 142 -9.96 -7.50 -9.68
C GLY A 142 -11.45 -7.73 -9.93
N PRO A 143 -12.08 -8.75 -9.31
CA PRO A 143 -13.52 -8.97 -9.35
C PRO A 143 -14.35 -7.78 -8.83
N ILE A 144 -13.93 -7.12 -7.75
CA ILE A 144 -14.65 -5.97 -7.17
C ILE A 144 -14.68 -4.82 -8.18
N ILE A 145 -13.53 -4.44 -8.73
CA ILE A 145 -13.42 -3.38 -9.75
C ILE A 145 -14.26 -3.73 -10.98
N CYS A 146 -14.26 -5.00 -11.41
CA CYS A 146 -15.08 -5.43 -12.54
C CYS A 146 -16.58 -5.30 -12.25
N ALA A 147 -17.02 -5.66 -11.03
CA ALA A 147 -18.40 -5.53 -10.60
C ALA A 147 -18.83 -4.05 -10.48
N GLU A 148 -17.96 -3.19 -9.94
CA GLU A 148 -18.21 -1.75 -9.85
C GLU A 148 -18.33 -1.11 -11.24
N LEU A 149 -17.41 -1.43 -12.16
CA LEU A 149 -17.47 -0.94 -13.53
C LEU A 149 -18.77 -1.39 -14.21
N LEU A 150 -19.16 -2.67 -14.07
CA LEU A 150 -20.41 -3.18 -14.62
C LEU A 150 -21.62 -2.42 -14.06
N ALA A 151 -21.68 -2.21 -12.74
CA ALA A 151 -22.78 -1.50 -12.08
C ALA A 151 -22.89 -0.02 -12.51
N VAL A 152 -21.76 0.61 -12.85
CA VAL A 152 -21.74 1.97 -13.40
C VAL A 152 -22.24 1.99 -14.84
N PHE A 153 -21.88 1.00 -15.67
CA PHE A 153 -22.32 0.93 -17.07
C PHE A 153 -23.80 0.52 -17.24
N GLU A 154 -24.40 -0.13 -16.25
CA GLU A 154 -25.83 -0.49 -16.26
C GLU A 154 -26.78 0.65 -15.82
N ARG A 155 -26.25 1.75 -15.27
CA ARG A 155 -27.03 2.96 -14.92
C ARG A 155 -27.05 3.99 -16.05
#